data_AF-A0AAT9HQQ6-F1
#
_entry.id   AF-A0AAT9HQQ6-F1
#
_cell.length_a   1.000
_cell.length_b   1.000
_cell.length_c   1.000
_cell.angle_alpha   90.00
_cell.angle_beta   90.00
_cell.angle_gamma   90.00
#
_symmetry.space_group_name_H-M   'P 1'
#
loop_
_entity.id
_entity.type
_entity.pdbx_description
1 polymer ?
#
loop_
_entity_poly.entity_id
_entity_poly.type
_entity_poly.pdbx_seq_one_letter_code
_entity_poly.pdbx_strand_id
1 'polypeptide(L)'
;MKSPRARNKIRAWFSKERRDEAIEQGKDSIVRAMRKQNLPIQRILTGDSLVTLAHEMRYSDISALYAAIGEGHVSAQNIVQKLVQALGGEEAATEEIDESVPPARSRKRRSSADPGVVVKGVEDVWVKLARCCTPVPGDPIIGFVTRGSGVSVHRSDCVNVDSLSREPERILEVEWAPTQSSVFLVAIQVEALDRSRLLSDVTRVLSDQHVNILSAAVQTSRDRVATSRFTFEMGDPKHLGHVLKAVRGVEGVYDVYRVTSARNRT
;
A
#
# COMPACT_ATOMS: atom_id res chain seq x y z
N MET A 1 -12.75 46.19 -15.03
CA MET A 1 -11.47 45.66 -15.59
C MET A 1 -11.29 46.15 -17.03
N LYS A 2 -10.23 46.92 -17.32
CA LYS A 2 -10.10 47.81 -18.52
C LYS A 2 -9.22 47.26 -19.68
N SER A 3 -9.10 45.94 -19.88
CA SER A 3 -8.41 45.39 -21.07
C SER A 3 -9.02 44.07 -21.55
N PRO A 4 -9.36 43.94 -22.86
CA PRO A 4 -9.82 42.68 -23.45
C PRO A 4 -8.83 41.52 -23.27
N ARG A 5 -7.52 41.82 -23.25
CA ARG A 5 -6.46 40.83 -23.00
C ARG A 5 -6.50 40.30 -21.56
N ALA A 6 -6.77 41.16 -20.58
CA ALA A 6 -6.92 40.76 -19.18
C ALA A 6 -8.18 39.90 -18.97
N ARG A 7 -9.29 40.25 -19.64
CA ARG A 7 -10.53 39.44 -19.60
C ARG A 7 -10.34 38.05 -20.22
N ASN A 8 -9.61 37.95 -21.34
CA ASN A 8 -9.30 36.66 -21.96
C ASN A 8 -8.35 35.82 -21.11
N LYS A 9 -7.35 36.43 -20.46
CA LYS A 9 -6.43 35.71 -19.57
C LYS A 9 -7.12 35.20 -18.30
N ILE A 10 -8.03 35.98 -17.73
CA ILE A 10 -8.85 35.60 -16.58
C ILE A 10 -9.82 34.46 -16.96
N ARG A 11 -10.51 34.56 -18.11
CA ARG A 11 -11.37 33.49 -18.62
C ARG A 11 -10.59 32.20 -18.89
N ALA A 12 -9.40 32.30 -19.50
CA ALA A 12 -8.53 31.15 -19.74
C ALA A 12 -8.05 30.51 -18.43
N TRP A 13 -7.72 31.31 -17.41
CA TRP A 13 -7.31 30.82 -16.09
C TRP A 13 -8.45 30.07 -15.37
N PHE A 14 -9.64 30.65 -15.29
CA PHE A 14 -10.81 29.97 -14.71
C PHE A 14 -11.26 28.76 -15.53
N SER A 15 -11.04 28.76 -16.85
CA SER A 15 -11.34 27.60 -17.70
C SER A 15 -10.36 26.46 -17.49
N LYS A 16 -9.10 26.76 -17.13
CA LYS A 16 -8.08 25.77 -16.85
C LYS A 16 -8.29 25.17 -15.46
N GLU A 17 -8.52 26.01 -14.45
CA GLU A 17 -8.75 25.56 -13.07
C GLU A 17 -9.98 24.65 -12.96
N ARG A 18 -11.09 25.02 -13.61
CA ARG A 18 -12.30 24.18 -13.66
C ARG A 18 -12.06 22.84 -14.37
N ARG A 19 -11.18 22.82 -15.38
CA ARG A 19 -10.84 21.60 -16.11
C ARG A 19 -9.97 20.67 -15.24
N ASP A 20 -9.01 21.23 -14.53
CA ASP A 20 -8.14 20.46 -13.62
C ASP A 20 -8.97 19.86 -12.46
N GLU A 21 -9.93 20.62 -11.92
CA GLU A 21 -10.87 20.12 -10.91
C GLU A 21 -11.79 19.01 -11.45
N ALA A 22 -12.32 19.19 -12.67
CA ALA A 22 -13.11 18.15 -13.32
C ALA A 22 -12.33 16.86 -13.56
N ILE A 23 -11.04 16.95 -13.92
CA ILE A 23 -10.18 15.77 -14.10
C ILE A 23 -10.05 14.98 -12.79
N GLU A 24 -9.79 15.66 -11.68
CA GLU A 24 -9.65 15.00 -10.37
C GLU A 24 -10.98 14.37 -9.92
N GLN A 25 -12.09 15.10 -10.07
CA GLN A 25 -13.43 14.55 -9.78
C GLN A 25 -13.77 13.33 -10.65
N GLY A 26 -13.33 13.33 -11.91
CA GLY A 26 -13.50 12.21 -12.83
C GLY A 26 -12.71 10.97 -12.40
N LYS A 27 -11.45 11.15 -11.98
CA LYS A 27 -10.61 10.06 -11.44
C LYS A 27 -11.24 9.43 -10.20
N ASP A 28 -11.67 10.25 -9.25
CA ASP A 28 -12.31 9.78 -8.02
C ASP A 28 -13.62 9.04 -8.28
N SER A 29 -14.37 9.46 -9.30
CA SER A 29 -15.64 8.84 -9.68
C SER A 29 -15.44 7.47 -10.34
N ILE A 30 -14.39 7.31 -11.16
CA ILE A 30 -13.99 6.00 -11.70
C ILE A 30 -13.55 5.06 -10.57
N VAL A 31 -12.69 5.52 -9.67
CA VAL A 31 -12.20 4.69 -8.55
C VAL A 31 -13.36 4.21 -7.67
N ARG A 32 -14.33 5.08 -7.38
CA ARG A 32 -15.55 4.72 -6.65
C ARG A 32 -16.40 3.69 -7.41
N ALA A 33 -16.58 3.86 -8.72
CA ALA A 33 -17.35 2.92 -9.54
C ALA A 33 -16.68 1.53 -9.62
N MET A 34 -15.36 1.46 -9.75
CA MET A 34 -14.61 0.20 -9.77
C MET A 34 -14.69 -0.56 -8.43
N ARG A 35 -14.60 0.16 -7.31
CA ARG A 35 -14.76 -0.44 -5.97
C ARG A 35 -16.14 -1.06 -5.78
N LYS A 36 -17.19 -0.42 -6.31
CA LYS A 36 -18.58 -0.90 -6.18
C LYS A 36 -18.81 -2.23 -6.92
N GLN A 37 -18.06 -2.51 -7.98
CA GLN A 37 -18.16 -3.76 -8.74
C GLN A 37 -17.16 -4.84 -8.30
N ASN A 38 -16.46 -4.66 -7.18
CA ASN A 38 -15.51 -5.63 -6.63
C ASN A 38 -14.39 -6.07 -7.60
N LEU A 39 -14.12 -5.24 -8.62
CA LEU A 39 -13.13 -5.52 -9.66
C LEU A 39 -11.72 -5.32 -9.10
N PRO A 40 -10.75 -6.21 -9.44
CA PRO A 40 -9.37 -6.03 -9.05
C PRO A 40 -8.80 -4.77 -9.75
N ILE A 41 -8.78 -3.66 -9.01
CA ILE A 41 -8.27 -2.33 -9.40
C ILE A 41 -6.89 -2.40 -10.08
N GLN A 42 -6.10 -3.45 -9.79
CA GLN A 42 -4.75 -3.65 -10.32
C GLN A 42 -4.67 -4.21 -11.75
N ARG A 43 -5.69 -4.91 -12.28
CA ARG A 43 -5.64 -5.43 -13.67
C ARG A 43 -6.14 -4.45 -14.71
N ILE A 44 -6.87 -3.41 -14.28
CA ILE A 44 -7.62 -2.53 -15.17
C ILE A 44 -6.99 -1.12 -15.29
N LEU A 45 -6.12 -0.74 -14.35
CA LEU A 45 -5.37 0.51 -14.36
C LEU A 45 -3.97 0.38 -14.98
N THR A 46 -3.71 -0.63 -15.79
CA THR A 46 -2.64 -0.51 -16.81
C THR A 46 -3.10 0.56 -17.79
N GLY A 47 -2.40 1.69 -17.83
CA GLY A 47 -2.82 2.90 -18.55
C GLY A 47 -3.29 2.66 -19.99
N ASP A 48 -2.80 1.61 -20.64
CA ASP A 48 -3.09 1.24 -22.02
C ASP A 48 -4.58 0.99 -22.30
N SER A 49 -5.34 0.35 -21.39
CA SER A 49 -6.76 0.04 -21.66
C SER A 49 -7.67 1.27 -21.59
N LEU A 50 -7.36 2.22 -20.69
CA LEU A 50 -8.09 3.49 -20.59
C LEU A 50 -7.75 4.46 -21.73
N VAL A 51 -6.51 4.42 -22.24
CA VAL A 51 -6.11 5.16 -23.44
C VAL A 51 -6.92 4.69 -24.65
N THR A 52 -7.00 3.39 -24.87
CA THR A 52 -7.77 2.81 -25.99
C THR A 52 -9.24 3.19 -25.92
N LEU A 53 -9.86 3.06 -24.74
CA LEU A 53 -11.27 3.42 -24.54
C LEU A 53 -11.52 4.94 -24.74
N ALA A 54 -10.58 5.79 -24.31
CA ALA A 54 -10.68 7.24 -24.56
C ALA A 54 -10.70 7.55 -26.07
N HIS A 55 -9.85 6.89 -26.85
CA HIS A 55 -9.82 7.06 -28.31
C HIS A 55 -11.07 6.51 -29.00
N GLU A 56 -11.59 5.34 -28.60
CA GLU A 56 -12.84 4.78 -29.13
C GLU A 56 -14.04 5.72 -28.91
N MET A 57 -14.07 6.39 -27.75
CA MET A 57 -15.09 7.37 -27.40
C MET A 57 -14.83 8.77 -27.98
N ARG A 58 -13.83 8.91 -28.85
CA ARG A 58 -13.42 10.14 -29.54
C ARG A 58 -12.94 11.27 -28.61
N TYR A 59 -12.40 10.92 -27.44
CA TYR A 59 -11.66 11.86 -26.61
C TYR A 59 -10.19 11.94 -27.09
N SER A 60 -9.58 13.12 -26.94
CA SER A 60 -8.21 13.37 -27.39
C SER A 60 -7.16 12.59 -26.60
N ASP A 61 -7.43 12.37 -25.32
CA ASP A 61 -6.53 11.76 -24.34
C ASP A 61 -7.32 11.35 -23.09
N ILE A 62 -6.65 10.63 -22.17
CA ILE A 62 -7.28 10.17 -20.92
C ILE A 62 -7.72 11.35 -20.03
N SER A 63 -7.00 12.48 -20.06
CA SER A 63 -7.37 13.67 -19.26
C SER A 63 -8.67 14.28 -19.76
N ALA A 64 -8.92 14.28 -21.08
CA ALA A 64 -10.19 14.71 -21.65
C ALA A 64 -11.35 13.78 -21.26
N LEU A 65 -11.11 12.47 -21.18
CA LEU A 65 -12.09 11.50 -20.68
C LEU A 65 -12.38 11.73 -19.17
N TYR A 66 -11.36 11.93 -18.34
CA TYR A 66 -11.55 12.24 -16.92
C TYR A 66 -12.33 13.54 -16.71
N ALA A 67 -11.99 14.60 -17.45
CA ALA A 67 -12.72 15.87 -17.41
C ALA A 67 -14.20 15.67 -17.76
N ALA A 68 -14.50 14.90 -18.81
CA ALA A 68 -15.88 14.62 -19.23
C ALA A 68 -16.69 13.85 -18.17
N ILE A 69 -16.03 13.00 -17.38
CA ILE A 69 -16.65 12.28 -16.28
C ILE A 69 -16.88 13.20 -15.08
N GLY A 70 -15.90 14.04 -14.71
CA GLY A 70 -16.06 15.00 -13.63
C GLY A 70 -17.10 16.09 -13.91
N GLU A 71 -17.25 16.48 -15.17
CA GLU A 71 -18.30 17.41 -15.61
C GLU A 71 -19.68 16.72 -15.77
N GLY A 72 -19.76 15.39 -15.63
CA GLY A 72 -21.01 14.63 -15.71
C GLY A 72 -21.52 14.37 -17.13
N HIS A 73 -20.74 14.68 -18.17
CA HIS A 73 -21.07 14.37 -19.56
C HIS A 73 -21.07 12.85 -19.83
N VAL A 74 -20.28 12.09 -19.07
CA VAL A 74 -20.19 10.63 -19.16
C VAL A 74 -20.22 10.00 -17.77
N SER A 75 -21.03 8.95 -17.60
CA SER A 75 -21.11 8.21 -16.34
C SER A 75 -19.87 7.33 -16.11
N ALA A 76 -19.25 7.49 -14.93
CA ALA A 76 -18.15 6.64 -14.47
C ALA A 76 -18.52 5.14 -14.45
N GLN A 77 -19.79 4.80 -14.16
CA GLN A 77 -20.24 3.40 -14.13
C GLN A 77 -20.27 2.79 -15.54
N ASN A 78 -20.70 3.55 -16.55
CA ASN A 78 -20.72 3.10 -17.94
C ASN A 78 -19.29 2.87 -18.47
N ILE A 79 -18.35 3.73 -18.08
CA ILE A 79 -16.92 3.55 -18.41
C ILE A 79 -16.37 2.27 -17.80
N VAL A 80 -16.64 2.01 -16.53
CA VAL A 80 -16.20 0.78 -15.86
C VAL A 80 -16.80 -0.47 -16.50
N GLN A 81 -18.08 -0.47 -16.87
CA GLN A 81 -18.72 -1.60 -17.56
C GLN A 81 -18.10 -1.88 -18.92
N LYS A 82 -17.86 -0.85 -19.75
CA LYS A 82 -17.18 -0.99 -21.04
C LYS A 82 -15.78 -1.55 -20.89
N LEU A 83 -15.08 -1.14 -19.84
CA LEU A 83 -13.72 -1.59 -19.54
C LEU A 83 -13.67 -3.06 -19.08
N VAL A 84 -14.68 -3.52 -18.34
CA VAL A 84 -14.86 -4.96 -18.02
C VAL A 84 -15.16 -5.78 -19.27
N GLN A 85 -16.02 -5.27 -20.16
CA GLN A 85 -16.35 -5.95 -21.42
C GLN A 85 -15.14 -6.04 -22.36
N ALA A 86 -14.35 -4.97 -22.46
CA ALA A 86 -13.14 -4.93 -23.29
C ALA A 86 -12.03 -5.89 -22.80
N LEU A 87 -12.06 -6.28 -21.52
CA LEU A 87 -11.12 -7.22 -20.92
C LEU A 87 -11.62 -8.68 -20.91
N GLY A 88 -12.63 -9.00 -21.71
CA GLY A 88 -13.08 -10.38 -21.97
C GLY A 88 -14.35 -10.82 -21.25
N GLY A 89 -15.08 -9.92 -20.59
CA GLY A 89 -16.31 -10.27 -19.86
C GLY A 89 -16.07 -11.24 -18.69
N GLU A 90 -17.11 -11.51 -17.90
CA GLU A 90 -17.00 -12.29 -16.66
C GLU A 90 -16.65 -13.79 -16.86
N GLU A 91 -16.61 -14.30 -18.10
CA GLU A 91 -16.38 -15.72 -18.42
C GLU A 91 -14.97 -16.06 -18.94
N ALA A 92 -14.14 -15.07 -19.31
CA ALA A 92 -12.72 -15.31 -19.65
C ALA A 92 -11.79 -15.37 -18.41
N ALA A 93 -12.37 -15.46 -17.22
CA ALA A 93 -11.66 -15.50 -15.94
C ALA A 93 -11.47 -16.92 -15.37
N THR A 94 -11.90 -17.97 -16.07
CA THR A 94 -11.91 -19.35 -15.52
C THR A 94 -11.32 -20.47 -16.38
N GLU A 95 -10.98 -20.28 -17.65
CA GLU A 95 -10.47 -21.41 -18.47
C GLU A 95 -9.19 -21.03 -19.21
N GLU A 96 -8.06 -21.37 -18.58
CA GLU A 96 -6.85 -21.89 -19.21
C GLU A 96 -5.88 -22.29 -18.07
N ILE A 97 -6.21 -23.41 -17.42
CA ILE A 97 -5.25 -24.20 -16.65
C ILE A 97 -5.46 -25.63 -17.10
N ASP A 98 -4.82 -26.01 -18.20
CA ASP A 98 -4.55 -27.41 -18.48
C ASP A 98 -3.05 -27.67 -18.44
N GLU A 99 -2.72 -28.73 -17.72
CA GLU A 99 -1.44 -29.41 -17.53
C GLU A 99 -0.18 -28.59 -17.20
N SER A 100 0.24 -28.65 -15.92
CA SER A 100 1.62 -29.00 -15.46
C SER A 100 2.06 -28.32 -14.15
N VAL A 101 1.23 -28.24 -13.10
CA VAL A 101 1.73 -27.90 -11.74
C VAL A 101 0.87 -28.63 -10.69
N PRO A 102 1.44 -29.34 -9.70
CA PRO A 102 0.68 -30.06 -8.68
C PRO A 102 -0.25 -29.11 -7.91
N PRO A 103 -1.38 -29.60 -7.37
CA PRO A 103 -2.53 -28.78 -7.03
C PRO A 103 -2.16 -27.72 -6.00
N ALA A 104 -2.09 -26.47 -6.45
CA ALA A 104 -2.08 -25.31 -5.58
C ALA A 104 -3.44 -25.28 -4.88
N ARG A 105 -3.44 -25.73 -3.61
CA ARG A 105 -4.55 -25.51 -2.68
C ARG A 105 -5.06 -24.08 -2.89
N SER A 106 -6.34 -23.96 -3.22
CA SER A 106 -7.04 -22.69 -3.38
C SER A 106 -6.64 -21.75 -2.25
N ARG A 107 -5.78 -20.77 -2.54
CA ARG A 107 -5.65 -19.61 -1.66
C ARG A 107 -6.94 -18.83 -1.89
N LYS A 108 -7.99 -19.24 -1.17
CA LYS A 108 -9.08 -18.35 -0.76
C LYS A 108 -8.41 -17.02 -0.48
N ARG A 109 -8.78 -15.97 -1.21
CA ARG A 109 -8.40 -14.60 -0.88
C ARG A 109 -8.67 -14.46 0.61
N ARG A 110 -7.62 -14.38 1.42
CA ARG A 110 -7.75 -14.30 2.88
C ARG A 110 -8.55 -13.02 3.12
N SER A 111 -9.84 -13.19 3.44
CA SER A 111 -10.66 -12.14 4.01
C SER A 111 -9.86 -11.54 5.15
N SER A 112 -9.59 -10.22 5.10
CA SER A 112 -8.86 -9.47 6.14
C SER A 112 -7.71 -10.25 6.78
N ALA A 113 -6.49 -10.15 6.22
CA ALA A 113 -5.31 -10.77 6.81
C ALA A 113 -5.36 -10.63 8.34
N ASP A 114 -5.46 -11.77 9.03
CA ASP A 114 -5.65 -11.82 10.47
C ASP A 114 -4.51 -11.04 11.15
N PRO A 115 -4.79 -9.93 11.84
CA PRO A 115 -3.76 -9.11 12.44
C PRO A 115 -3.02 -9.83 13.58
N GLY A 116 -3.51 -11.01 14.00
CA GLY A 116 -2.89 -11.83 15.03
C GLY A 116 -2.94 -11.16 16.41
N VAL A 117 -3.98 -10.37 16.67
CA VAL A 117 -4.15 -9.60 17.91
C VAL A 117 -5.59 -9.75 18.39
N VAL A 118 -5.73 -10.05 19.68
CA VAL A 118 -7.02 -10.08 20.39
C VAL A 118 -7.11 -8.93 21.37
N VAL A 119 -8.31 -8.38 21.55
CA VAL A 119 -8.61 -7.35 22.54
C VAL A 119 -9.12 -8.05 23.80
N LYS A 120 -8.57 -7.72 24.97
CA LYS A 120 -9.03 -8.34 26.21
C LYS A 120 -10.50 -7.98 26.48
N GLY A 121 -11.32 -9.00 26.70
CA GLY A 121 -12.71 -8.85 27.13
C GLY A 121 -13.70 -8.40 26.05
N VAL A 122 -13.29 -8.31 24.77
CA VAL A 122 -14.19 -7.97 23.66
C VAL A 122 -13.93 -8.89 22.47
N GLU A 123 -14.97 -9.56 22.00
CA GLU A 123 -14.96 -10.38 20.79
C GLU A 123 -15.40 -9.55 19.56
N ASP A 124 -14.97 -9.98 18.36
CA ASP A 124 -15.39 -9.42 17.08
C ASP A 124 -15.14 -7.90 16.89
N VAL A 125 -13.99 -7.43 17.38
CA VAL A 125 -13.54 -6.05 17.15
C VAL A 125 -12.65 -6.00 15.91
N TRP A 126 -12.89 -5.04 15.02
CA TRP A 126 -12.00 -4.79 13.90
C TRP A 126 -10.65 -4.25 14.38
N VAL A 127 -9.61 -5.08 14.30
CA VAL A 127 -8.25 -4.72 14.71
C VAL A 127 -7.36 -4.46 13.49
N LYS A 128 -6.51 -3.43 13.56
CA LYS A 128 -5.47 -3.16 12.57
C LYS A 128 -4.14 -2.82 13.24
N LEU A 129 -3.04 -3.31 12.67
CA LEU A 129 -1.70 -2.94 13.11
C LEU A 129 -1.31 -1.55 12.57
N ALA A 130 -0.72 -0.70 13.41
CA ALA A 130 -0.36 0.66 13.04
C ALA A 130 0.88 0.69 12.13
N ARG A 131 0.81 1.47 11.04
CA ARG A 131 1.94 1.66 10.11
C ARG A 131 3.05 2.56 10.65
N CYS A 132 2.79 3.35 11.68
CA CYS A 132 3.80 4.25 12.24
C CYS A 132 4.88 3.51 13.00
N CYS A 133 4.58 2.40 13.68
CA CYS A 133 5.55 1.61 14.44
C CYS A 133 5.65 0.16 13.99
N THR A 134 4.80 -0.27 13.04
CA THR A 134 4.81 -1.59 12.39
C THR A 134 5.02 -2.73 13.40
N PRO A 135 4.13 -2.89 14.39
CA PRO A 135 4.32 -3.87 15.47
C PRO A 135 4.36 -5.29 14.91
N VAL A 136 5.20 -6.13 15.51
CA VAL A 136 5.29 -7.58 15.21
C VAL A 136 5.21 -8.38 16.51
N PRO A 137 4.79 -9.65 16.47
CA PRO A 137 4.73 -10.48 17.66
C PRO A 137 6.07 -10.51 18.42
N GLY A 138 5.98 -10.33 19.73
CA GLY A 138 7.12 -10.13 20.62
C GLY A 138 7.32 -8.67 21.05
N ASP A 139 6.80 -7.70 20.28
CA ASP A 139 6.77 -6.30 20.73
C ASP A 139 5.71 -6.12 21.84
N PRO A 140 5.98 -5.27 22.85
CA PRO A 140 4.93 -4.81 23.75
C PRO A 140 3.95 -3.91 22.97
N ILE A 141 2.65 -4.21 23.06
CA ILE A 141 1.60 -3.55 22.27
C ILE A 141 0.50 -2.95 23.14
N ILE A 142 -0.15 -1.91 22.62
CA ILE A 142 -1.37 -1.30 23.17
C ILE A 142 -2.40 -1.11 22.04
N GLY A 143 -3.69 -1.20 22.40
CA GLY A 143 -4.79 -0.90 21.50
C GLY A 143 -5.29 0.54 21.70
N PHE A 144 -5.69 1.19 20.63
CA PHE A 144 -6.35 2.49 20.67
C PHE A 144 -7.62 2.50 19.82
N VAL A 145 -8.76 2.83 20.43
CA VAL A 145 -10.06 2.92 19.77
C VAL A 145 -10.05 4.12 18.82
N THR A 146 -10.24 3.88 17.53
CA THR A 146 -10.33 4.94 16.51
C THR A 146 -11.77 5.44 16.34
N ARG A 147 -11.95 6.64 15.77
CA ARG A 147 -13.28 7.26 15.56
C ARG A 147 -14.25 6.48 14.66
N GLY A 148 -13.79 5.40 14.01
CA GLY A 148 -14.57 4.58 13.06
C GLY A 148 -14.76 3.13 13.50
N SER A 149 -14.89 2.87 14.81
CA SER A 149 -15.21 1.56 15.41
C SER A 149 -14.16 0.45 15.26
N GLY A 150 -12.91 0.81 14.99
CA GLY A 150 -11.79 -0.15 14.95
C GLY A 150 -10.68 0.18 15.95
N VAL A 151 -9.92 -0.83 16.34
CA VAL A 151 -8.76 -0.70 17.24
C VAL A 151 -7.48 -0.64 16.41
N SER A 152 -6.71 0.44 16.59
CA SER A 152 -5.37 0.58 16.06
C SER A 152 -4.36 0.07 17.09
N VAL A 153 -3.55 -0.92 16.72
CA VAL A 153 -2.54 -1.52 17.61
C VAL A 153 -1.20 -0.84 17.38
N HIS A 154 -0.64 -0.29 18.45
CA HIS A 154 0.66 0.37 18.45
C HIS A 154 1.62 -0.39 19.36
N ARG A 155 2.92 -0.23 19.14
CA ARG A 155 3.91 -0.57 20.17
C ARG A 155 3.74 0.37 21.35
N SER A 156 3.94 -0.13 22.57
CA SER A 156 3.85 0.67 23.80
C SER A 156 4.85 1.83 23.84
N ASP A 157 5.96 1.73 23.12
CA ASP A 157 7.02 2.76 23.04
C ASP A 157 6.95 3.63 21.76
N CYS A 158 5.86 3.52 20.98
CA CYS A 158 5.68 4.31 19.76
C CYS A 158 5.59 5.81 20.09
N VAL A 159 6.24 6.64 19.27
CA VAL A 159 6.23 8.12 19.40
C VAL A 159 4.84 8.74 19.50
N ASN A 160 3.81 8.08 18.93
CA ASN A 160 2.43 8.57 18.94
C ASN A 160 1.69 8.22 20.24
N VAL A 161 2.17 7.26 21.04
CA VAL A 161 1.49 6.77 22.24
C VAL A 161 1.24 7.88 23.25
N ASP A 162 2.17 8.81 23.44
CA ASP A 162 1.99 9.96 24.35
C ASP A 162 0.78 10.81 23.99
N SER A 163 0.55 11.05 22.70
CA SER A 163 -0.61 11.80 22.23
C SER A 163 -1.90 11.02 22.45
N LEU A 164 -1.86 9.71 22.17
CA LEU A 164 -2.99 8.80 22.37
C LEU A 164 -3.35 8.64 23.86
N SER A 165 -2.35 8.71 24.74
CA SER A 165 -2.50 8.61 26.20
C SER A 165 -3.20 9.81 26.83
N ARG A 166 -3.48 10.86 26.06
CA ARG A 166 -4.34 11.98 26.48
C ARG A 166 -5.83 11.62 26.49
N GLU A 167 -6.21 10.54 25.82
CA GLU A 167 -7.56 9.97 25.77
C GLU A 167 -7.52 8.56 26.38
N PRO A 168 -7.25 8.42 27.69
CA PRO A 168 -7.05 7.12 28.34
C PRO A 168 -8.26 6.19 28.22
N GLU A 169 -9.47 6.73 28.14
CA GLU A 169 -10.71 5.99 27.92
C GLU A 169 -10.78 5.27 26.57
N ARG A 170 -9.88 5.62 25.63
CA ARG A 170 -9.76 4.99 24.32
C ARG A 170 -8.60 4.01 24.24
N ILE A 171 -7.84 3.81 25.32
CA ILE A 171 -6.76 2.81 25.38
C ILE A 171 -7.35 1.47 25.81
N LEU A 172 -6.94 0.41 25.11
CA LEU A 172 -7.35 -0.97 25.38
C LEU A 172 -6.12 -1.86 25.55
N GLU A 173 -6.23 -2.82 26.45
CA GLU A 173 -5.29 -3.92 26.54
C GLU A 173 -5.52 -4.91 25.39
N VAL A 174 -4.43 -5.27 24.72
CA VAL A 174 -4.42 -6.17 23.57
C VAL A 174 -3.28 -7.16 23.71
N GLU A 175 -3.47 -8.35 23.17
CA GLU A 175 -2.48 -9.43 23.23
C GLU A 175 -2.25 -10.05 21.85
N TRP A 176 -1.01 -10.50 21.62
CA TRP A 176 -0.68 -11.23 20.40
C TRP A 176 -1.31 -12.63 20.43
N ALA A 177 -2.10 -12.93 19.40
CA ALA A 177 -2.65 -14.25 19.10
C ALA A 177 -2.45 -14.57 17.61
N PRO A 178 -1.19 -14.66 17.13
CA PRO A 178 -0.89 -14.91 15.72
C PRO A 178 -1.38 -16.30 15.29
N THR A 179 -2.03 -16.37 14.13
CA THR A 179 -2.41 -17.63 13.49
C THR A 179 -1.52 -17.89 12.27
N GLN A 180 -1.66 -19.08 11.67
CA GLN A 180 -0.96 -19.41 10.41
C GLN A 180 -1.36 -18.51 9.23
N SER A 181 -2.49 -17.80 9.34
CA SER A 181 -2.93 -16.82 8.35
C SER A 181 -2.43 -15.40 8.61
N SER A 182 -1.89 -15.12 9.79
CA SER A 182 -1.43 -13.78 10.15
C SER A 182 -0.23 -13.35 9.32
N VAL A 183 -0.21 -12.06 8.96
CA VAL A 183 0.86 -11.44 8.19
C VAL A 183 1.18 -10.09 8.81
N PHE A 184 2.46 -9.82 8.98
CA PHE A 184 2.99 -8.64 9.63
C PHE A 184 3.86 -7.85 8.66
N LEU A 185 3.74 -6.52 8.72
CA LEU A 185 4.59 -5.61 7.96
C LEU A 185 5.88 -5.34 8.73
N VAL A 186 7.02 -5.51 8.08
CA VAL A 186 8.33 -5.22 8.68
C VAL A 186 9.12 -4.28 7.80
N ALA A 187 9.71 -3.27 8.42
CA ALA A 187 10.70 -2.40 7.80
C ALA A 187 12.06 -2.67 8.42
N ILE A 188 13.08 -2.86 7.59
CA ILE A 188 14.49 -2.96 8.02
C ILE A 188 15.29 -1.83 7.40
N GLN A 189 16.34 -1.40 8.09
CA GLN A 189 17.37 -0.51 7.59
C GLN A 189 18.66 -1.31 7.48
N VAL A 190 19.30 -1.20 6.34
CA VAL A 190 20.58 -1.81 6.00
C VAL A 190 21.57 -0.68 5.80
N GLU A 191 22.68 -0.74 6.52
CA GLU A 191 23.79 0.22 6.43
C GLU A 191 25.03 -0.51 5.93
N ALA A 192 25.59 0.03 4.85
CA ALA A 192 26.65 -0.64 4.12
C ALA A 192 27.63 0.36 3.51
N LEU A 193 28.84 -0.10 3.23
CA LEU A 193 29.76 0.59 2.34
C LEU A 193 29.36 0.26 0.89
N ASP A 194 29.09 1.31 0.12
CA ASP A 194 28.64 1.18 -1.25
C ASP A 194 29.71 0.54 -2.13
N ARG A 195 29.27 -0.42 -2.94
CA ARG A 195 30.09 -1.11 -3.93
C ARG A 195 29.23 -1.57 -5.10
N SER A 196 29.89 -1.91 -6.20
CA SER A 196 29.23 -2.52 -7.34
C SER A 196 28.40 -3.73 -6.90
N ARG A 197 27.13 -3.74 -7.34
CA ARG A 197 26.13 -4.80 -7.10
C ARG A 197 25.58 -4.94 -5.68
N LEU A 198 25.93 -4.07 -4.73
CA LEU A 198 25.42 -4.13 -3.36
C LEU A 198 23.87 -4.25 -3.31
N LEU A 199 23.16 -3.38 -4.03
CA LEU A 199 21.70 -3.43 -4.07
C LEU A 199 21.16 -4.77 -4.59
N SER A 200 21.78 -5.31 -5.65
CA SER A 200 21.39 -6.60 -6.24
C SER A 200 21.65 -7.76 -5.28
N ASP A 201 22.75 -7.72 -4.53
CA ASP A 201 23.09 -8.78 -3.58
C ASP A 201 22.10 -8.78 -2.40
N VAL A 202 21.76 -7.60 -1.88
CA VAL A 202 20.78 -7.46 -0.79
C VAL A 202 19.39 -7.90 -1.23
N THR A 203 18.91 -7.46 -2.41
CA THR A 203 17.58 -7.86 -2.91
C THR A 203 17.50 -9.36 -3.21
N ARG A 204 18.58 -9.95 -3.74
CA ARG A 204 18.67 -11.40 -3.93
C ARG A 204 18.59 -12.15 -2.60
N VAL A 205 19.36 -11.76 -1.59
CA VAL A 205 19.31 -12.40 -0.27
C VAL A 205 17.93 -12.31 0.35
N LEU A 206 17.26 -11.16 0.27
CA LEU A 206 15.87 -11.02 0.71
C LEU A 206 14.92 -11.97 -0.05
N SER A 207 15.10 -12.08 -1.37
CA SER A 207 14.30 -12.96 -2.21
C SER A 207 14.53 -14.45 -1.89
N ASP A 208 15.78 -14.85 -1.64
CA ASP A 208 16.18 -16.20 -1.22
C ASP A 208 15.62 -16.57 0.17
N GLN A 209 15.40 -15.56 1.03
CA GLN A 209 14.68 -15.71 2.30
C GLN A 209 13.15 -15.75 2.12
N HIS A 210 12.65 -15.79 0.89
CA HIS A 210 11.23 -15.87 0.55
C HIS A 210 10.39 -14.73 1.16
N VAL A 211 11.00 -13.55 1.37
CA VAL A 211 10.24 -12.37 1.81
C VAL A 211 9.71 -11.58 0.62
N ASN A 212 8.45 -11.17 0.70
CA ASN A 212 7.81 -10.37 -0.34
C ASN A 212 8.12 -8.88 -0.13
N ILE A 213 9.06 -8.32 -0.89
CA ILE A 213 9.44 -6.91 -0.80
C ILE A 213 8.31 -6.04 -1.36
N LEU A 214 7.74 -5.20 -0.49
CA LEU A 214 6.69 -4.24 -0.85
C LEU A 214 7.26 -2.88 -1.26
N SER A 215 8.35 -2.46 -0.63
CA SER A 215 9.04 -1.22 -1.00
C SER A 215 10.51 -1.27 -0.64
N ALA A 216 11.31 -0.54 -1.42
CA ALA A 216 12.72 -0.32 -1.16
C ALA A 216 13.04 1.15 -1.42
N ALA A 217 13.76 1.79 -0.49
CA ALA A 217 14.31 3.12 -0.65
C ALA A 217 15.81 3.05 -0.38
N VAL A 218 16.62 3.53 -1.32
CA VAL A 218 18.08 3.40 -1.27
C VAL A 218 18.68 4.78 -1.45
N GLN A 219 19.61 5.13 -0.58
CA GLN A 219 20.34 6.38 -0.64
C GLN A 219 21.82 6.09 -0.37
N THR A 220 22.69 6.73 -1.14
CA THR A 220 24.14 6.66 -0.93
C THR A 220 24.65 8.05 -0.59
N SER A 221 25.34 8.18 0.53
CA SER A 221 25.97 9.43 0.96
C SER A 221 27.24 9.72 0.15
N ARG A 222 27.79 10.94 0.29
CA ARG A 222 29.06 11.31 -0.36
C ARG A 222 30.24 10.48 0.13
N ASP A 223 30.17 9.97 1.35
CA ASP A 223 31.20 9.13 1.98
C ASP A 223 31.06 7.64 1.58
N ARG A 224 30.29 7.35 0.53
CA ARG A 224 29.96 6.00 0.04
C ARG A 224 29.28 5.13 1.08
N VAL A 225 28.53 5.73 2.00
CA VAL A 225 27.67 4.97 2.91
C VAL A 225 26.30 4.80 2.25
N ALA A 226 25.94 3.56 1.97
CA ALA A 226 24.62 3.20 1.47
C ALA A 226 23.68 2.91 2.64
N THR A 227 22.57 3.64 2.71
CA THR A 227 21.45 3.40 3.61
C THR A 227 20.27 2.91 2.77
N SER A 228 19.89 1.65 2.97
CA SER A 228 18.77 1.02 2.27
C SER A 228 17.67 0.62 3.24
N ARG A 229 16.46 1.11 3.00
CA ARG A 229 15.27 0.75 3.76
C ARG A 229 14.40 -0.19 2.93
N PHE A 230 14.16 -1.39 3.44
CA PHE A 230 13.27 -2.38 2.83
C PHE A 230 12.03 -2.59 3.69
N THR A 231 10.86 -2.62 3.07
CA THR A 231 9.60 -2.99 3.72
C THR A 231 9.05 -4.24 3.07
N PHE A 232 8.68 -5.25 3.86
CA PHE A 232 8.18 -6.53 3.39
C PHE A 232 7.13 -7.12 4.34
N GLU A 233 6.39 -8.11 3.84
CA GLU A 233 5.44 -8.90 4.62
C GLU A 233 6.06 -10.20 5.12
N MET A 234 5.71 -10.60 6.35
CA MET A 234 6.14 -11.87 6.92
C MET A 234 5.06 -12.51 7.81
N GLY A 235 4.92 -13.83 7.75
CA GLY A 235 3.95 -14.57 8.59
C GLY A 235 4.53 -15.09 9.90
N ASP A 236 5.83 -15.41 9.95
CA ASP A 236 6.48 -15.96 11.15
C ASP A 236 7.47 -14.95 11.75
N PRO A 237 7.19 -14.40 12.94
CA PRO A 237 8.09 -13.50 13.67
C PRO A 237 9.50 -14.07 13.88
N LYS A 238 9.64 -15.39 14.05
CA LYS A 238 10.94 -16.06 14.23
C LYS A 238 11.81 -15.98 12.98
N HIS A 239 11.21 -15.82 11.80
CA HIS A 239 11.93 -15.69 10.53
C HIS A 239 12.72 -14.39 10.43
N LEU A 240 12.33 -13.33 11.16
CA LEU A 240 12.98 -12.02 11.06
C LEU A 240 14.45 -12.09 11.43
N GLY A 241 14.78 -12.84 12.49
CA GLY A 241 16.17 -13.02 12.92
C GLY A 241 17.05 -13.65 11.84
N HIS A 242 16.52 -14.64 11.12
CA HIS A 242 17.23 -15.28 10.00
C HIS A 242 17.41 -14.31 8.83
N VAL A 243 16.38 -13.54 8.47
CA VAL A 243 16.45 -12.52 7.41
C VAL A 243 17.52 -11.48 7.73
N LEU A 244 17.51 -10.91 8.94
CA LEU A 244 18.51 -9.93 9.37
C LEU A 244 19.92 -10.51 9.34
N LYS A 245 20.10 -11.76 9.81
CA LYS A 245 21.40 -12.45 9.79
C LYS A 245 21.90 -12.70 8.36
N ALA A 246 21.01 -13.10 7.45
CA ALA A 246 21.36 -13.33 6.05
C ALA A 246 21.78 -12.04 5.35
N VAL A 247 21.03 -10.94 5.55
CA VAL A 247 21.38 -9.63 4.99
C VAL A 247 22.70 -9.10 5.56
N ARG A 248 22.96 -9.31 6.86
CA ARG A 248 24.24 -8.95 7.48
C ARG A 248 25.43 -9.70 6.88
N GLY A 249 25.21 -10.88 6.32
CA GLY A 249 26.25 -11.67 5.64
C GLY A 249 26.62 -11.15 4.25
N VAL A 250 25.88 -10.19 3.69
CA VAL A 250 26.21 -9.57 2.41
C VAL A 250 27.47 -8.73 2.57
N GLU A 251 28.48 -8.99 1.75
CA GLU A 251 29.73 -8.23 1.76
C GLU A 251 29.46 -6.73 1.60
N GLY A 252 30.01 -5.91 2.51
CA GLY A 252 29.82 -4.46 2.55
C GLY A 252 28.75 -4.00 3.53
N VAL A 253 27.82 -4.87 3.95
CA VAL A 253 26.86 -4.56 5.01
C VAL A 253 27.56 -4.63 6.37
N TYR A 254 27.54 -3.54 7.12
CA TYR A 254 28.10 -3.50 8.48
C TYR A 254 27.02 -3.43 9.56
N ASP A 255 25.83 -2.91 9.23
CA ASP A 255 24.69 -2.97 10.14
C ASP A 255 23.37 -3.26 9.43
N VAL A 256 22.49 -3.96 10.13
CA VAL A 256 21.12 -4.19 9.70
C VAL A 256 20.24 -4.39 10.93
N TYR A 257 19.16 -3.63 10.98
CA TYR A 257 18.22 -3.65 12.09
C TYR A 257 16.81 -3.34 11.62
N ARG A 258 15.83 -3.79 12.41
CA ARG A 258 14.43 -3.45 12.19
C ARG A 258 14.20 -1.98 12.55
N VAL A 259 13.57 -1.23 11.66
CA VAL A 259 13.19 0.15 11.96
C VAL A 259 11.88 0.14 12.71
N THR A 260 11.94 0.64 13.94
CA THR A 260 10.77 0.87 14.78
C THR A 260 10.74 2.37 15.05
N SER A 261 9.61 3.05 14.84
CA SER A 261 9.44 4.43 15.32
C SER A 261 9.22 4.46 16.84
N ALA A 262 10.07 3.72 17.55
CA ALA A 262 10.21 3.74 18.99
C ALA A 262 10.96 5.01 19.38
N ARG A 263 10.68 5.52 20.58
CA ARG A 263 11.54 6.54 21.17
C ARG A 263 12.95 5.98 21.35
N ASN A 264 13.98 6.74 20.95
CA ASN A 264 15.32 6.49 21.47
C ASN A 264 15.23 6.62 23.00
N ARG A 265 15.42 5.52 23.72
CA ARG A 265 15.66 5.57 25.16
C ARG A 265 17.08 6.12 25.32
N THR A 266 17.18 7.41 25.60
CA THR A 266 18.38 8.02 26.20
C THR A 266 18.73 7.33 27.50
#